data_AF-A0A967VCE5-F1
#
_entry.id   AF-A0A967VCE5-F1
#
_cell.length_a   1.000
_cell.length_b   1.000
_cell.length_c   1.000
_cell.angle_alpha   90.00
_cell.angle_beta   90.00
_cell.angle_gamma   90.00
#
_symmetry.space_group_name_H-M   'P 1'
#
loop_
_entity.id
_entity.type
_entity.pdbx_description
1 polymer ?
#
loop_
_entity_poly.entity_id
_entity_poly.type
_entity_poly.pdbx_seq_one_letter_code
_entity_poly.pdbx_strand_id
1 'polypeptide(L)'
;WQDHKEKGLLKAEYIDDNVLRLWFEEDLDVSIYELDFYPLMVEDNSGGMFEALKDRERFRLVEGDYPLIWLNPETGVYDEKAIDIAPECIRFFCEKYGQKLKAPEKGVPA
;
A
#
# COMPACT_ATOMS: atom_id res chain seq x y z
N TRP A 1 -12.55 -7.60 24.10
CA TRP A 1 -12.27 -7.76 22.67
C TRP A 1 -13.21 -6.80 21.97
N GLN A 2 -12.81 -5.53 21.91
CA GLN A 2 -13.56 -4.52 21.16
C GLN A 2 -13.10 -4.62 19.70
N ASP A 3 -14.08 -4.82 18.84
CA ASP A 3 -14.05 -4.71 17.38
C ASP A 3 -13.41 -3.36 16.97
N HIS A 4 -12.08 -3.27 17.00
CA HIS A 4 -11.38 -2.31 16.15
C HIS A 4 -11.47 -2.92 14.75
N LYS A 5 -12.45 -2.49 13.95
CA LYS A 5 -12.37 -2.69 12.51
C LYS A 5 -11.03 -2.12 12.07
N GLU A 6 -10.11 -3.00 11.70
CA GLU A 6 -8.81 -2.61 11.16
C GLU A 6 -9.08 -1.72 9.93
N LYS A 7 -8.51 -0.50 9.95
CA LYS A 7 -8.72 0.49 8.90
C LYS A 7 -7.87 0.10 7.70
N GLY A 8 -8.53 -0.22 6.59
CA GLY A 8 -7.88 -0.72 5.40
C GLY A 8 -7.27 0.36 4.50
N LEU A 9 -6.66 -0.11 3.43
CA LEU A 9 -6.36 0.69 2.26
C LEU A 9 -7.64 0.90 1.44
N LEU A 10 -8.00 2.15 1.16
CA LEU A 10 -9.16 2.50 0.34
C LEU A 10 -8.83 2.50 -1.16
N LYS A 11 -7.59 2.84 -1.49
CA LYS A 11 -7.13 3.00 -2.86
C LYS A 11 -5.60 2.95 -2.90
N ALA A 12 -5.08 2.43 -4.00
CA ALA A 12 -3.71 2.63 -4.44
C ALA A 12 -3.69 3.24 -5.85
N GLU A 13 -2.68 4.04 -6.15
CA GLU A 13 -2.48 4.61 -7.47
C GLU A 13 -1.00 4.65 -7.80
N TYR A 14 -0.64 4.17 -8.98
CA TYR A 14 0.70 4.34 -9.53
C TYR A 14 0.93 5.79 -9.94
N ILE A 15 2.00 6.41 -9.44
CA ILE A 15 2.35 7.80 -9.74
C ILE A 15 3.46 7.86 -10.78
N ASP A 16 4.62 7.30 -10.47
CA ASP A 16 5.77 7.23 -11.37
C ASP A 16 6.79 6.21 -10.86
N ASP A 17 7.69 5.74 -11.73
CA ASP A 17 8.82 4.84 -11.40
C ASP A 17 8.45 3.68 -10.44
N ASN A 18 8.75 3.82 -9.16
CA ASN A 18 8.45 2.85 -8.08
C ASN A 18 7.58 3.48 -6.97
N VAL A 19 6.90 4.59 -7.27
CA VAL A 19 6.12 5.36 -6.30
C VAL A 19 4.63 5.06 -6.44
N LEU A 20 4.03 4.70 -5.32
CA LEU A 20 2.58 4.59 -5.19
C LEU A 20 2.03 5.68 -4.28
N ARG A 21 0.89 6.23 -4.66
CA ARG A 21 0.03 6.98 -3.75
C ARG A 21 -0.98 6.05 -3.11
N LEU A 22 -1.10 6.17 -1.80
CA LEU A 22 -1.85 5.25 -0.94
C LEU A 22 -2.83 6.05 -0.09
N TRP A 23 -4.09 5.67 -0.11
CA TRP A 23 -5.15 6.26 0.70
C TRP A 23 -5.57 5.25 1.74
N PHE A 24 -5.46 5.64 3.01
CA PHE A 24 -5.93 4.83 4.11
C PHE A 24 -7.21 5.40 4.68
N GLU A 25 -8.09 4.50 5.10
CA GLU A 25 -9.26 4.85 5.88
C GLU A 25 -8.85 5.39 7.25
N GLU A 26 -9.50 6.45 7.69
CA GLU A 26 -9.45 6.96 9.06
C GLU A 26 -10.88 7.17 9.57
N ASP A 27 -11.07 7.38 10.88
CA ASP A 27 -12.42 7.29 11.50
C ASP A 27 -13.43 8.25 10.87
N LEU A 28 -12.98 9.43 10.45
CA LEU A 28 -13.80 10.49 9.86
C LEU A 28 -13.13 11.16 8.66
N ASP A 29 -12.00 10.62 8.18
CA ASP A 29 -11.19 11.24 7.13
C ASP A 29 -10.35 10.17 6.41
N VAL A 30 -9.38 10.60 5.60
CA VAL A 30 -8.39 9.76 4.95
C VAL A 30 -6.99 10.28 5.22
N SER A 31 -6.03 9.37 5.38
CA SER A 31 -4.61 9.70 5.33
C SER A 31 -4.03 9.32 3.97
N ILE A 32 -3.18 10.19 3.41
CA ILE A 32 -2.61 10.01 2.06
C ILE A 32 -1.10 10.04 2.15
N TYR A 33 -0.47 9.02 1.58
CA TYR A 33 0.98 8.88 1.51
C TYR A 33 1.42 8.65 0.07
N GLU A 34 2.62 9.10 -0.26
CA GLU A 34 3.39 8.59 -1.38
C GLU A 34 4.53 7.74 -0.84
N LEU A 35 4.64 6.51 -1.31
CA LEU A 35 5.69 5.59 -0.89
C LEU A 35 6.52 5.20 -2.10
N ASP A 36 7.83 5.46 -2.01
CA ASP A 36 8.81 4.89 -2.92
C ASP A 36 9.10 3.45 -2.49
N PHE A 37 8.78 2.50 -3.37
CA PHE A 37 9.02 1.08 -3.16
C PHE A 37 10.45 0.65 -3.50
N TYR A 38 11.28 1.50 -4.11
CA TYR A 38 12.65 1.13 -4.47
C TYR A 38 13.45 0.57 -3.29
N PRO A 39 13.45 1.18 -2.08
CA PRO A 39 14.14 0.60 -0.92
C PRO A 39 13.62 -0.79 -0.56
N LEU A 40 12.32 -1.05 -0.71
CA LEU A 40 11.70 -2.35 -0.42
C LEU A 40 12.08 -3.41 -1.46
N MET A 41 12.23 -3.02 -2.73
CA MET A 41 12.57 -3.95 -3.82
C MET A 41 14.06 -4.30 -3.85
N VAL A 42 14.93 -3.40 -3.38
CA VAL A 42 16.39 -3.50 -3.57
C VAL A 42 17.15 -3.64 -2.26
N GLU A 43 16.79 -2.87 -1.22
CA GLU A 43 17.59 -2.76 0.01
C GLU A 43 17.04 -3.65 1.13
N ASP A 44 15.72 -3.63 1.35
CA ASP A 44 15.02 -4.38 2.38
C ASP A 44 14.49 -5.68 1.75
N ASN A 45 15.40 -6.61 1.44
CA ASN A 45 15.08 -7.88 0.77
C ASN A 45 14.25 -8.80 1.69
N SER A 46 12.96 -8.48 1.79
CA SER A 46 11.94 -9.11 2.62
C SER A 46 11.63 -10.53 2.12
N GLY A 47 12.63 -11.42 2.15
CA GLY A 47 12.57 -12.79 1.63
C GLY A 47 12.29 -12.90 0.13
N GLY A 48 12.55 -11.85 -0.66
CA GLY A 48 12.26 -11.83 -2.10
C GLY A 48 10.81 -11.49 -2.47
N MET A 49 9.94 -11.19 -1.49
CA MET A 49 8.51 -10.90 -1.72
C MET A 49 8.27 -9.82 -2.80
N PHE A 50 9.11 -8.78 -2.81
CA PHE A 50 8.98 -7.66 -3.74
C PHE A 50 9.79 -7.82 -5.03
N GLU A 51 10.49 -8.94 -5.25
CA GLU A 51 11.30 -9.11 -6.46
C GLU A 51 10.46 -9.08 -7.73
N ALA A 52 9.28 -9.69 -7.68
CA ALA A 52 8.34 -9.68 -8.79
C ALA A 52 7.82 -8.27 -9.13
N LEU A 53 7.89 -7.31 -8.19
CA LEU A 53 7.49 -5.92 -8.43
C LEU A 53 8.58 -5.07 -9.11
N LYS A 54 9.78 -5.63 -9.34
CA LYS A 54 10.80 -5.01 -10.21
C LYS A 54 10.33 -4.92 -11.66
N ASP A 55 9.36 -5.76 -12.06
CA ASP A 55 8.65 -5.61 -13.32
C ASP A 55 7.70 -4.41 -13.24
N ARG A 56 8.00 -3.39 -14.04
CA ARG A 56 7.24 -2.13 -14.07
C ARG A 56 5.81 -2.31 -14.56
N GLU A 57 5.57 -3.21 -15.50
CA GLU A 57 4.22 -3.44 -16.01
C GLU A 57 3.37 -4.07 -14.91
N ARG A 58 3.94 -5.04 -14.18
CA ARG A 58 3.28 -5.64 -13.02
C ARG A 58 3.04 -4.61 -11.92
N PHE A 59 4.03 -3.79 -11.57
CA PHE A 59 3.90 -2.80 -10.49
C PHE A 59 2.76 -1.80 -10.72
N ARG A 60 2.51 -1.42 -11.97
CA ARG A 60 1.44 -0.48 -12.37
C ARG A 60 0.03 -1.04 -12.17
N LEU A 61 -0.11 -2.35 -12.11
CA LEU A 61 -1.40 -3.04 -11.91
C LEU A 61 -1.76 -3.16 -10.43
N VAL A 62 -1.28 -2.23 -9.60
CA VAL A 62 -1.58 -2.24 -8.18
C VAL A 62 -3.04 -1.92 -7.92
N GLU A 63 -3.62 -2.62 -6.95
CA GLU A 63 -4.98 -2.41 -6.48
C GLU A 63 -4.98 -2.20 -4.96
N GLY A 64 -5.88 -1.34 -4.50
CA GLY A 64 -6.13 -1.16 -3.08
C GLY A 64 -7.57 -1.55 -2.78
N ASP A 65 -7.77 -2.69 -2.15
CA ASP A 65 -9.10 -3.22 -1.81
C ASP A 65 -9.07 -3.85 -0.41
N TYR A 66 -8.83 -3.01 0.59
CA TYR A 66 -8.39 -3.38 1.93
C TYR A 66 -6.88 -3.67 2.03
N PRO A 67 -6.28 -4.78 1.52
CA PRO A 67 -4.83 -4.84 1.39
C PRO A 67 -4.35 -4.09 0.14
N LEU A 68 -3.04 -3.90 0.04
CA LEU A 68 -2.39 -3.52 -1.21
C LEU A 68 -2.10 -4.79 -2.01
N ILE A 69 -2.65 -4.90 -3.22
CA ILE A 69 -2.64 -6.15 -3.99
C ILE A 69 -2.02 -5.92 -5.38
N TRP A 70 -1.27 -6.91 -5.84
CA TRP A 70 -0.97 -7.15 -7.24
C TRP A 70 -1.45 -8.55 -7.61
N LEU A 71 -2.49 -8.63 -8.44
CA LEU A 71 -3.03 -9.90 -8.92
C LEU A 71 -2.01 -10.67 -9.76
N ASN A 72 -2.27 -11.95 -9.99
CA ASN A 72 -1.44 -12.75 -10.88
C ASN A 72 -1.45 -12.11 -12.28
N PRO A 73 -0.28 -11.72 -12.84
CA PRO A 73 -0.21 -11.03 -14.12
C PRO A 73 -0.66 -11.90 -15.31
N GLU A 74 -0.64 -13.23 -15.17
CA GLU A 74 -1.03 -14.16 -16.25
C GLU A 74 -2.54 -14.36 -16.35
N THR A 75 -3.24 -14.34 -15.21
CA THR A 75 -4.65 -14.73 -15.09
C THR A 75 -5.55 -13.58 -14.68
N GLY A 76 -5.00 -12.53 -14.08
CA GLY A 76 -5.75 -11.42 -13.50
C GLY A 76 -6.60 -11.83 -12.30
N VAL A 77 -6.27 -12.94 -11.63
CA VAL A 77 -6.99 -13.40 -10.44
C VAL A 77 -6.08 -13.44 -9.21
N TYR A 78 -6.71 -13.52 -8.04
CA TYR A 78 -6.02 -13.70 -6.78
C TYR A 78 -5.71 -15.19 -6.57
N ASP A 79 -4.44 -15.56 -6.69
CA ASP A 79 -3.93 -16.92 -6.49
C ASP A 79 -2.54 -16.91 -5.82
N GLU A 80 -1.85 -18.05 -5.79
CA GLU A 80 -0.53 -18.22 -5.18
C GLU A 80 0.58 -17.32 -5.77
N LYS A 81 0.37 -16.75 -6.97
CA LYS A 81 1.29 -15.79 -7.58
C LYS A 81 0.92 -14.35 -7.30
N ALA A 82 -0.25 -14.07 -6.73
CA ALA A 82 -0.62 -12.74 -6.30
C ALA A 82 0.28 -12.28 -5.13
N ILE A 83 0.46 -10.97 -5.02
CA ILE A 83 1.20 -10.34 -3.92
C ILE A 83 0.22 -9.46 -3.19
N ASP A 84 0.02 -9.72 -1.90
CA ASP A 84 -0.78 -8.87 -1.02
C ASP A 84 0.05 -8.37 0.16
N ILE A 85 -0.21 -7.14 0.58
CA ILE A 85 0.41 -6.53 1.75
C ILE A 85 -0.71 -6.02 2.65
N ALA A 86 -0.72 -6.47 3.90
CA ALA A 86 -1.67 -6.01 4.90
C ALA A 86 -1.56 -4.49 5.14
N PRO A 87 -2.67 -3.79 5.42
CA PRO A 87 -2.71 -2.35 5.67
C PRO A 87 -1.68 -1.87 6.70
N GLU A 88 -1.47 -2.62 7.77
CA GLU A 88 -0.59 -2.28 8.89
C GLU A 88 0.87 -2.30 8.45
N CYS A 89 1.25 -3.30 7.65
CA CYS A 89 2.61 -3.42 7.12
C CYS A 89 2.91 -2.29 6.13
N ILE A 90 1.99 -2.00 5.22
CA ILE A 90 2.21 -0.91 4.26
C ILE A 90 2.20 0.46 4.94
N ARG A 91 1.37 0.65 5.98
CA ARG A 91 1.37 1.86 6.81
C ARG A 91 2.72 2.05 7.53
N PHE A 92 3.30 0.99 8.08
CA PHE A 92 4.64 1.04 8.65
C PHE A 92 5.69 1.51 7.64
N PHE A 93 5.67 0.99 6.41
CA PHE A 93 6.59 1.45 5.35
C PHE A 93 6.33 2.90 4.94
N CYS A 94 5.08 3.34 4.89
CA CYS A 94 4.74 4.74 4.65
C CYS A 94 5.32 5.67 5.71
N GLU A 95 5.29 5.27 6.99
CA GLU A 95 5.87 6.08 8.08
C GLU A 95 7.40 6.08 8.07
N LYS A 96 8.03 4.98 7.63
CA LYS A 96 9.48 4.83 7.62
C LYS A 96 10.16 5.46 6.39
N TYR A 97 9.57 5.27 5.21
CA TYR A 97 10.16 5.60 3.92
C TYR A 97 9.28 6.52 3.06
N GLY A 98 7.99 6.65 3.39
CA GLY A 98 7.04 7.41 2.61
C GLY A 98 7.01 8.90 2.96
N GLN A 99 6.45 9.68 2.04
CA GLN A 99 6.08 11.05 2.25
C GLN A 99 4.59 11.14 2.58
N LYS A 100 4.27 11.71 3.75
CA LYS A 100 2.88 12.00 4.12
C LYS A 100 2.39 13.24 3.40
N LEU A 101 1.40 13.08 2.52
CA LEU A 101 0.78 14.19 1.78
C LEU A 101 -0.39 14.81 2.55
N LYS A 102 -1.17 13.96 3.22
CA LYS A 102 -2.31 14.39 4.05
C LYS A 102 -2.31 13.63 5.36
N ALA A 103 -2.33 14.38 6.46
CA ALA A 103 -2.69 13.84 7.76
C ALA A 103 -4.21 13.88 7.93
N PRO A 104 -4.81 12.94 8.68
CA PRO A 104 -6.21 13.04 9.01
C PRO A 104 -6.44 14.34 9.77
N GLU A 105 -7.50 15.06 9.43
CA GLU A 105 -7.91 16.22 10.21
C GLU A 105 -8.19 15.73 11.64
N LYS A 106 -7.42 16.26 12.61
CA LYS A 106 -7.79 16.11 14.02
C LYS A 106 -9.12 16.81 14.16
N GLY A 107 -10.22 16.05 14.22
CA GLY A 107 -11.52 16.60 14.53
C GLY A 107 -11.35 17.49 15.76
N VAL A 108 -11.52 18.80 15.58
CA VAL A 108 -11.68 19.69 16.72
C VAL A 108 -12.97 19.21 17.38
N PRO A 109 -12.94 18.65 18.60
CA PRO A 109 -14.19 18.39 19.30
C PRO A 109 -14.90 19.73 19.43
N ALA A 110 -16.09 19.82 18.85
CA ALA A 110 -16.96 20.98 18.96
C ALA A 110 -17.39 21.20 20.42
#